data_AF-A0A6P8IJS1-F1
#
_entry.id   AF-A0A6P8IJS1-F1
#
_cell.length_a   1.000
_cell.length_b   1.000
_cell.length_c   1.000
_cell.angle_alpha   90.00
_cell.angle_beta   90.00
_cell.angle_gamma   90.00
#
_symmetry.space_group_name_H-M   'P 1'
#
loop_
_entity.id
_entity.type
_entity.pdbx_description
1 polymer ?
#
loop_
_entity_poly.entity_id
_entity_poly.type
_entity_poly.pdbx_seq_one_letter_code
_entity_poly.pdbx_strand_id
1 'polypeptide(L)'
;MLEINGLWLLLFGFEIIQERLVLCENVPEPVGLFPLNSLHTTKDISNSYLTAGTAVGVSLAPGPDGKPGGSYNFPGSASSYIEIPQQAQLDTRFSFSFLVWIYNQGSLGPVFHYDIQSGSYAIHFYITGSPSMLFVRMVKRGSLAFVNALTHEMGTINNWRYVGYTYDYSTGKQQLFVDGMKVNEGNVGSIQLSTNYKIKIGGAKYGDKRLFKGRVSCLQIFNKALTQAQVLAARTRCVEKNDYTSCFQCVFLDDPTRALKSNVSGQPADRQALVRRRWYRLKSEAGTRIVTSCPAPGSCGAQSPGWLNGQYPSLETGIKKMEICYRSGSNCCANKATVYVRQCYGYPVFMLDDVPDISLGNRVCTGTDQESIFPNAMFQSTNEKCLSGHVIYAEINVVEASVCIGYCLSAGKKCESVNFIQLDNGTCQLNNATAIEFPQHVNANSSCTYYQSNTALMSYVMP
;
A
#
# COMPACT_ATOMS: atom_id res chain seq x y z
N MET A 1 -4.19 10.65 -30.58
CA MET A 1 -5.19 9.87 -31.33
C MET A 1 -5.08 10.28 -32.79
N LEU A 2 -5.03 9.30 -33.69
CA LEU A 2 -5.14 9.53 -35.14
C LEU A 2 -6.34 8.71 -35.61
N GLU A 3 -7.28 9.35 -36.33
CA GLU A 3 -8.40 8.68 -36.98
C GLU A 3 -8.00 8.28 -38.40
N ILE A 4 -8.11 6.99 -38.71
CA ILE A 4 -8.05 6.48 -40.08
C ILE A 4 -9.19 5.47 -40.24
N ASN A 5 -10.10 5.73 -41.18
CA ASN A 5 -11.21 4.83 -41.58
C ASN A 5 -12.09 4.32 -40.42
N GLY A 6 -12.48 5.18 -39.47
CA GLY A 6 -13.40 4.80 -38.39
C GLY A 6 -12.80 3.88 -37.31
N LEU A 7 -11.49 3.60 -37.36
CA LEU A 7 -10.74 2.98 -36.27
C LEU A 7 -10.03 4.06 -35.44
N TRP A 8 -10.23 4.02 -34.12
CA TRP A 8 -9.45 4.81 -33.17
C TRP A 8 -8.12 4.11 -32.90
N LEU A 9 -7.01 4.72 -33.33
CA LEU A 9 -5.66 4.21 -33.04
C LEU A 9 -5.04 4.98 -31.87
N LEU A 10 -4.61 4.22 -30.85
CA LEU A 10 -3.83 4.71 -29.72
C LEU A 10 -2.36 4.32 -29.92
N LEU A 11 -1.55 5.29 -30.34
CA LEU A 11 -0.08 5.22 -30.31
C LEU A 11 0.41 5.44 -28.87
N PHE A 12 1.04 4.43 -28.29
CA PHE A 12 1.69 4.55 -26.98
C PHE A 12 3.17 4.87 -27.17
N GLY A 13 3.51 6.16 -27.10
CA GLY A 13 4.88 6.62 -26.87
C GLY A 13 5.20 6.68 -25.38
N PHE A 14 6.46 6.42 -25.01
CA PHE A 14 6.97 6.39 -23.62
C PHE A 14 6.65 7.66 -22.81
N GLU A 15 6.50 8.81 -23.48
CA GLU A 15 6.25 10.12 -22.88
C GLU A 15 4.78 10.36 -22.50
N ILE A 16 3.80 9.82 -23.25
CA ILE A 16 2.38 10.12 -23.04
C ILE A 16 1.83 9.48 -21.75
N ILE A 17 2.46 8.40 -21.26
CA ILE A 17 2.07 7.73 -20.02
C ILE A 17 2.48 8.56 -18.77
N GLN A 18 3.43 9.49 -18.89
CA GLN A 18 4.04 10.13 -17.72
C GLN A 18 3.28 11.33 -17.14
N GLU A 19 2.39 12.00 -17.86
CA GLU A 19 1.84 13.29 -17.40
C GLU A 19 0.44 13.28 -16.77
N ARG A 20 -0.32 12.16 -16.81
CA ARG A 20 -1.73 12.19 -16.36
C ARG A 20 -2.18 11.12 -15.36
N LEU A 21 -1.27 10.33 -14.79
CA LEU A 21 -1.69 9.19 -13.98
C LEU A 21 -1.53 9.38 -12.47
N VAL A 22 -2.69 9.48 -11.84
CA VAL A 22 -3.01 9.30 -10.41
C VAL A 22 -2.65 10.48 -9.52
N LEU A 23 -3.68 11.24 -9.13
CA LEU A 23 -3.70 11.99 -7.87
C LEU A 23 -3.47 11.00 -6.72
N CYS A 24 -2.21 10.73 -6.41
CA CYS A 24 -1.83 10.18 -5.13
C CYS A 24 -2.14 11.28 -4.12
N GLU A 25 -3.30 11.23 -3.48
CA GLU A 25 -3.51 12.07 -2.33
C GLU A 25 -2.36 11.82 -1.36
N ASN A 26 -1.68 12.89 -0.94
CA ASN A 26 -0.54 12.83 -0.05
C ASN A 26 -1.03 12.45 1.36
N VAL A 27 -1.33 11.17 1.54
CA VAL A 27 -1.63 10.59 2.85
C VAL A 27 -0.31 10.55 3.62
N PRO A 28 -0.24 11.16 4.83
CA PRO A 28 0.93 11.09 5.70
C PRO A 28 1.37 9.65 5.92
N GLU A 29 2.66 9.42 6.16
CA GLU A 29 3.13 8.08 6.51
C GLU A 29 2.68 7.72 7.94
N PRO A 30 2.06 6.55 8.17
CA PRO A 30 1.68 6.11 9.50
C PRO A 30 2.92 5.89 10.37
N VAL A 31 2.77 6.17 11.66
CA VAL A 31 3.75 5.80 12.69
C VAL A 31 3.63 4.34 13.13
N GLY A 32 2.58 3.65 12.70
CA GLY A 32 2.44 2.20 12.81
C GLY A 32 1.46 1.68 11.76
N LEU A 33 1.86 0.66 11.00
CA LEU A 33 1.03 0.04 9.98
C LEU A 33 1.09 -1.47 10.16
N PHE A 34 0.02 -2.04 10.70
CA PHE A 34 -0.09 -3.46 11.04
C PHE A 34 -1.13 -4.12 10.13
N PRO A 35 -0.71 -4.85 9.07
CA PRO A 35 -1.65 -5.50 8.16
C PRO A 35 -2.51 -6.56 8.85
N LEU A 36 -1.98 -7.20 9.91
CA LEU A 36 -2.69 -8.21 10.71
C LEU A 36 -3.23 -9.36 9.85
N ASN A 37 -2.33 -9.97 9.09
CA ASN A 37 -2.63 -11.05 8.14
C ASN A 37 -1.57 -12.16 8.21
N SER A 38 -1.75 -13.23 7.44
CA SER A 38 -0.84 -14.39 7.40
C SER A 38 0.57 -14.03 6.92
N LEU A 39 0.71 -13.08 5.98
CA LEU A 39 2.01 -12.70 5.41
C LEU A 39 2.87 -11.91 6.39
N HIS A 40 2.26 -11.00 7.15
CA HIS A 40 2.96 -10.07 8.03
C HIS A 40 2.79 -10.36 9.51
N THR A 41 1.93 -11.32 9.86
CA THR A 41 1.55 -11.64 11.23
C THR A 41 1.19 -10.35 12.00
N THR A 42 1.96 -10.01 13.03
CA THR A 42 1.82 -8.83 13.87
C THR A 42 2.92 -7.79 13.63
N LYS A 43 3.70 -7.95 12.55
CA LYS A 43 4.81 -7.04 12.21
C LYS A 43 4.27 -5.71 11.71
N ASP A 44 4.95 -4.64 12.13
CA ASP A 44 4.82 -3.33 11.54
C ASP A 44 5.50 -3.28 10.16
N ILE A 45 4.83 -2.61 9.23
CA ILE A 45 5.29 -2.45 7.86
C ILE A 45 5.48 -0.97 7.49
N SER A 46 5.28 -0.07 8.46
CA SER A 46 5.54 1.36 8.31
C SER A 46 7.04 1.67 8.32
N ASN A 47 7.36 2.93 8.04
CA ASN A 47 8.72 3.45 8.16
C ASN A 47 9.21 3.64 9.61
N SER A 48 8.44 3.18 10.61
CA SER A 48 8.82 3.30 12.03
C SER A 48 9.61 2.10 12.56
N TYR A 49 9.65 0.99 11.80
CA TYR A 49 10.39 -0.24 12.14
C TYR A 49 10.05 -0.76 13.54
N LEU A 50 8.76 -0.84 13.87
CA LEU A 50 8.33 -1.23 15.21
C LEU A 50 8.57 -2.73 15.46
N THR A 51 8.87 -3.06 16.70
CA THR A 51 8.85 -4.42 17.23
C THR A 51 7.47 -5.02 17.02
N ALA A 52 7.43 -6.24 16.50
CA ALA A 52 6.20 -6.98 16.26
C ALA A 52 5.44 -7.24 17.56
N GLY A 53 4.11 -7.31 17.46
CA GLY A 53 3.27 -7.68 18.59
C GLY A 53 3.25 -9.19 18.87
N THR A 54 2.69 -9.57 20.02
CA THR A 54 2.46 -10.96 20.42
C THR A 54 0.98 -11.30 20.28
N ALA A 55 0.67 -12.31 19.46
CA ALA A 55 -0.69 -12.83 19.28
C ALA A 55 -0.92 -14.03 20.21
N VAL A 56 -1.96 -13.99 21.04
CA VAL A 56 -2.32 -15.03 22.01
C VAL A 56 -3.79 -15.36 21.86
N GLY A 57 -4.15 -16.65 21.77
CA GLY A 57 -5.55 -17.09 21.74
C GLY A 57 -6.37 -16.58 20.54
N VAL A 58 -5.71 -16.19 19.45
CA VAL A 58 -6.32 -15.73 18.20
C VAL A 58 -5.95 -16.66 17.05
N SER A 59 -6.75 -16.66 15.98
CA SER A 59 -6.51 -17.46 14.77
C SER A 59 -6.57 -16.60 13.52
N LEU A 60 -5.95 -17.04 12.43
CA LEU A 60 -6.08 -16.37 11.13
C LEU A 60 -7.45 -16.67 10.51
N ALA A 61 -8.02 -15.70 9.80
CA ALA A 61 -9.31 -15.81 9.13
C ALA A 61 -9.36 -14.97 7.84
N PRO A 62 -10.33 -15.18 6.94
CA PRO A 62 -10.47 -14.37 5.73
C PRO A 62 -10.59 -12.87 6.03
N GLY A 63 -9.89 -12.05 5.24
CA GLY A 63 -9.85 -10.59 5.39
C GLY A 63 -11.01 -9.84 4.72
N PRO A 64 -10.98 -8.49 4.73
CA PRO A 64 -11.95 -7.65 4.03
C PRO A 64 -12.04 -7.88 2.52
N ASP A 65 -10.95 -8.32 1.91
CA ASP A 65 -10.83 -8.67 0.49
C ASP A 65 -11.17 -10.14 0.19
N GLY A 66 -11.65 -10.88 1.20
CA GLY A 66 -11.97 -12.29 1.08
C GLY A 66 -10.76 -13.23 1.06
N LYS A 67 -9.51 -12.72 1.06
CA LYS A 67 -8.32 -13.58 1.01
C LYS A 67 -8.17 -14.40 2.28
N PRO A 68 -7.90 -15.72 2.18
CA PRO A 68 -7.59 -16.55 3.34
C PRO A 68 -6.44 -15.96 4.16
N GLY A 69 -6.63 -15.89 5.48
CA GLY A 69 -5.63 -15.33 6.39
C GLY A 69 -5.45 -13.81 6.31
N GLY A 70 -6.35 -13.07 5.67
CA GLY A 70 -6.32 -11.59 5.61
C GLY A 70 -6.72 -10.86 6.90
N SER A 71 -6.99 -11.58 8.00
CA SER A 71 -7.33 -11.00 9.31
C SER A 71 -6.98 -11.92 10.48
N TYR A 72 -7.01 -11.37 11.70
CA TYR A 72 -7.04 -12.15 12.93
C TYR A 72 -8.45 -12.23 13.51
N ASN A 73 -8.87 -13.42 13.91
CA ASN A 73 -10.12 -13.74 14.58
C ASN A 73 -9.93 -13.83 16.09
N PHE A 74 -10.79 -13.11 16.80
CA PHE A 74 -10.89 -13.02 18.24
C PHE A 74 -12.17 -13.76 18.68
N PRO A 75 -12.06 -14.92 19.35
CA PRO A 75 -13.22 -15.74 19.73
C PRO A 75 -14.10 -15.13 20.85
N GLY A 76 -13.68 -14.01 21.47
CA GLY A 76 -14.38 -13.41 22.60
C GLY A 76 -13.96 -13.99 23.95
N SER A 77 -12.67 -14.26 24.14
CA SER A 77 -12.12 -14.75 25.42
C SER A 77 -11.17 -13.73 26.06
N ALA A 78 -10.98 -13.83 27.38
CA ALA A 78 -10.05 -12.95 28.10
C ALA A 78 -8.59 -13.09 27.62
N SER A 79 -8.23 -14.28 27.13
CA SER A 79 -6.91 -14.65 26.62
C SER A 79 -6.77 -14.54 25.10
N SER A 80 -7.77 -14.02 24.38
CA SER A 80 -7.66 -13.75 22.94
C SER A 80 -7.27 -12.31 22.66
N TYR A 81 -5.98 -12.02 22.47
CA TYR A 81 -5.49 -10.67 22.22
C TYR A 81 -4.27 -10.64 21.30
N ILE A 82 -4.04 -9.46 20.72
CA ILE A 82 -2.75 -9.07 20.15
C ILE A 82 -2.21 -7.92 20.99
N GLU A 83 -1.00 -8.07 21.52
CA GLU A 83 -0.31 -7.03 22.28
C GLU A 83 0.84 -6.45 21.46
N ILE A 84 0.82 -5.16 21.19
CA ILE A 84 1.92 -4.43 20.56
C ILE A 84 2.69 -3.70 21.67
N PRO A 85 3.99 -3.96 21.85
CA PRO A 85 4.74 -3.39 22.96
C PRO A 85 4.83 -1.86 22.89
N GLN A 86 4.98 -1.23 24.05
CA GLN A 86 5.18 0.21 24.16
C GLN A 86 6.47 0.62 23.45
N GLN A 87 6.36 1.56 22.51
CA GLN A 87 7.48 2.04 21.70
C GLN A 87 7.30 3.54 21.44
N ALA A 88 8.39 4.30 21.40
CA ALA A 88 8.36 5.77 21.37
C ALA A 88 7.60 6.33 20.16
N GLN A 89 7.71 5.69 19.01
CA GLN A 89 7.06 6.09 17.76
C GLN A 89 5.52 6.00 17.84
N LEU A 90 4.97 5.13 18.69
CA LEU A 90 3.52 4.99 18.91
C LEU A 90 2.97 5.99 19.95
N ASP A 91 3.83 6.73 20.66
CA ASP A 91 3.43 7.83 21.55
C ASP A 91 3.24 9.13 20.77
N THR A 92 2.12 9.23 20.04
CA THR A 92 1.82 10.40 19.18
C THR A 92 1.65 11.70 19.96
N ARG A 93 1.21 11.63 21.23
CA ARG A 93 1.06 12.71 22.23
C ARG A 93 0.13 13.88 21.88
N PHE A 94 0.09 14.33 20.63
CA PHE A 94 -0.62 15.53 20.20
C PHE A 94 -1.72 15.17 19.21
N SER A 95 -1.49 15.25 17.90
CA SER A 95 -2.46 14.82 16.90
C SER A 95 -2.38 13.30 16.70
N PHE A 96 -3.53 12.68 16.47
CA PHE A 96 -3.65 11.23 16.42
C PHE A 96 -4.73 10.81 15.43
N SER A 97 -4.44 9.80 14.62
CA SER A 97 -5.47 9.09 13.88
C SER A 97 -5.25 7.60 13.97
N PHE A 98 -6.33 6.81 14.00
CA PHE A 98 -6.27 5.38 13.71
C PHE A 98 -7.28 5.02 12.63
N LEU A 99 -6.93 4.01 11.84
CA LEU A 99 -7.80 3.40 10.83
C LEU A 99 -7.73 1.88 11.01
N VAL A 100 -8.86 1.19 10.90
CA VAL A 100 -8.91 -0.26 11.13
C VAL A 100 -10.09 -0.89 10.41
N TRP A 101 -9.90 -2.09 9.87
CA TRP A 101 -10.99 -2.93 9.41
C TRP A 101 -11.47 -3.83 10.55
N ILE A 102 -12.77 -3.82 10.81
CA ILE A 102 -13.39 -4.65 11.84
C ILE A 102 -14.53 -5.48 11.26
N TYR A 103 -14.59 -6.75 11.65
CA TYR A 103 -15.73 -7.64 11.44
C TYR A 103 -16.32 -7.94 12.81
N ASN A 104 -17.33 -7.18 13.21
CA ASN A 104 -17.91 -7.28 14.54
C ASN A 104 -18.98 -8.38 14.58
N GLN A 105 -18.90 -9.32 15.53
CA GLN A 105 -19.88 -10.40 15.70
C GLN A 105 -20.90 -10.13 16.83
N GLY A 106 -20.93 -8.90 17.33
CA GLY A 106 -22.02 -8.41 18.19
C GLY A 106 -21.77 -8.50 19.68
N SER A 107 -20.55 -8.81 20.13
CA SER A 107 -20.22 -8.74 21.55
C SER A 107 -19.64 -7.38 21.92
N LEU A 108 -19.98 -6.92 23.13
CA LEU A 108 -19.40 -5.71 23.69
C LEU A 108 -17.96 -5.99 24.13
N GLY A 109 -17.10 -4.97 24.08
CA GLY A 109 -15.76 -5.06 24.62
C GLY A 109 -14.72 -4.25 23.86
N PRO A 110 -13.44 -4.37 24.28
CA PRO A 110 -12.33 -3.65 23.68
C PRO A 110 -12.01 -4.17 22.28
N VAL A 111 -12.07 -3.30 21.27
CA VAL A 111 -11.54 -3.62 19.94
C VAL A 111 -10.03 -3.37 19.96
N PHE A 112 -9.60 -2.13 20.23
CA PHE A 112 -8.22 -1.85 20.62
C PHE A 112 -8.13 -0.69 21.61
N HIS A 113 -7.08 -0.67 22.41
CA HIS A 113 -6.80 0.40 23.37
C HIS A 113 -5.33 0.47 23.75
N TYR A 114 -4.92 1.62 24.27
CA TYR A 114 -3.67 1.73 25.02
C TYR A 114 -3.89 1.14 26.42
N ASP A 115 -3.12 0.11 26.75
CA ASP A 115 -3.27 -0.67 27.98
C ASP A 115 -2.30 -0.16 29.07
N ILE A 116 -2.89 0.33 30.15
CA ILE A 116 -2.18 0.86 31.31
C ILE A 116 -2.18 -0.11 32.50
N GLN A 117 -2.59 -1.36 32.28
CA GLN A 117 -2.54 -2.47 33.24
C GLN A 117 -3.21 -2.17 34.60
N SER A 118 -4.22 -1.32 34.60
CA SER A 118 -4.99 -0.94 35.79
C SER A 118 -6.45 -0.68 35.42
N GLY A 119 -7.31 -0.39 36.40
CA GLY A 119 -8.72 -0.05 36.17
C GLY A 119 -8.92 1.26 35.40
N SER A 120 -7.91 2.14 35.38
CA SER A 120 -7.91 3.40 34.63
C SER A 120 -7.88 3.16 33.13
N TYR A 121 -8.12 4.21 32.34
CA TYR A 121 -8.14 4.13 30.87
C TYR A 121 -7.11 5.07 30.26
N ALA A 122 -6.60 4.67 29.11
CA ALA A 122 -5.98 5.56 28.13
C ALA A 122 -6.91 5.67 26.91
N ILE A 123 -6.42 6.10 25.74
CA ILE A 123 -7.24 6.09 24.51
C ILE A 123 -7.80 4.67 24.29
N HIS A 124 -9.10 4.58 24.04
CA HIS A 124 -9.78 3.30 23.86
C HIS A 124 -10.88 3.37 22.80
N PHE A 125 -11.00 2.29 22.01
CA PHE A 125 -11.99 2.11 20.95
C PHE A 125 -12.71 0.77 21.10
N TYR A 126 -13.98 0.83 21.50
CA TYR A 126 -14.76 -0.29 22.03
C TYR A 126 -16.08 -0.45 21.26
N ILE A 127 -16.68 -1.65 21.37
CA ILE A 127 -18.11 -1.87 21.13
C ILE A 127 -18.82 -1.78 22.49
N THR A 128 -19.82 -0.91 22.63
CA THR A 128 -20.51 -0.66 23.92
C THR A 128 -21.96 -0.31 23.71
N GLY A 129 -22.81 -0.49 24.73
CA GLY A 129 -24.22 -0.08 24.69
C GLY A 129 -25.09 -1.02 23.85
N SER A 130 -24.78 -1.17 22.56
CA SER A 130 -25.41 -2.10 21.63
C SER A 130 -24.37 -2.97 20.91
N PRO A 131 -24.78 -4.09 20.27
CA PRO A 131 -23.90 -4.95 19.48
C PRO A 131 -23.17 -4.25 18.33
N SER A 132 -23.56 -3.05 17.89
CA SER A 132 -22.99 -2.33 16.74
C SER A 132 -22.54 -0.90 17.04
N MET A 133 -22.68 -0.45 18.29
CA MET A 133 -22.30 0.90 18.67
C MET A 133 -20.81 1.01 18.92
N LEU A 134 -20.16 1.76 18.01
CA LEU A 134 -18.80 2.21 18.17
C LEU A 134 -18.72 3.22 19.29
N PHE A 135 -17.64 3.15 20.03
CA PHE A 135 -17.29 4.13 21.05
C PHE A 135 -15.79 4.38 21.02
N VAL A 136 -15.41 5.65 20.89
CA VAL A 136 -14.03 6.08 21.01
C VAL A 136 -13.93 7.21 22.01
N ARG A 137 -12.96 7.12 22.92
CA ARG A 137 -12.70 8.17 23.90
C ARG A 137 -11.20 8.36 24.08
N MET A 138 -10.77 9.61 23.96
CA MET A 138 -9.42 10.00 24.33
C MET A 138 -9.32 10.24 25.84
N VAL A 139 -8.10 10.18 26.34
CA VAL A 139 -7.79 10.41 27.75
C VAL A 139 -6.57 11.31 27.86
N LYS A 140 -6.64 12.29 28.76
CA LYS A 140 -5.55 13.24 28.98
C LYS A 140 -4.32 12.53 29.57
N ARG A 141 -3.14 12.85 29.03
CA ARG A 141 -1.86 12.40 29.59
C ARG A 141 -1.68 12.92 31.02
N GLY A 142 -1.13 12.10 31.90
CA GLY A 142 -0.87 12.46 33.29
C GLY A 142 -2.11 12.32 34.18
N SER A 143 -3.09 13.22 34.05
CA SER A 143 -4.27 13.22 34.92
C SER A 143 -5.24 12.06 34.67
N LEU A 144 -5.14 11.41 33.51
CA LEU A 144 -6.06 10.37 33.05
C LEU A 144 -7.53 10.80 33.01
N ALA A 145 -7.78 12.11 32.95
CA ALA A 145 -9.12 12.66 32.86
C ALA A 145 -9.76 12.35 31.50
N PHE A 146 -11.04 11.97 31.51
CA PHE A 146 -11.80 11.70 30.31
C PHE A 146 -12.15 12.98 29.55
N VAL A 147 -12.23 12.84 28.22
CA VAL A 147 -12.92 13.82 27.38
C VAL A 147 -14.20 13.22 26.79
N ASN A 148 -15.01 14.07 26.16
CA ASN A 148 -16.24 13.64 25.49
C ASN A 148 -15.91 12.55 24.46
N ALA A 149 -16.64 11.44 24.54
CA ALA A 149 -16.51 10.35 23.57
C ALA A 149 -17.28 10.68 22.29
N LEU A 150 -16.88 10.05 21.18
CA LEU A 150 -17.73 9.93 20.01
C LEU A 150 -18.30 8.51 19.95
N THR A 151 -19.57 8.42 19.56
CA THR A 151 -20.27 7.16 19.33
C THR A 151 -20.97 7.15 17.99
N HIS A 152 -21.17 5.97 17.42
CA HIS A 152 -21.96 5.81 16.21
C HIS A 152 -22.46 4.37 16.06
N GLU A 153 -23.71 4.21 15.62
CA GLU A 153 -24.28 2.90 15.28
C GLU A 153 -23.86 2.49 13.88
N MET A 154 -23.04 1.43 13.75
CA MET A 154 -22.64 0.97 12.43
C MET A 154 -23.82 0.35 11.66
N GLY A 155 -24.84 -0.18 12.35
CA GLY A 155 -25.89 -0.98 11.73
C GLY A 155 -25.58 -2.47 11.82
N THR A 156 -25.56 -3.20 10.70
CA THR A 156 -25.47 -4.66 10.72
C THR A 156 -24.13 -5.19 11.25
N ILE A 157 -24.21 -6.17 12.15
CA ILE A 157 -23.07 -7.02 12.55
C ILE A 157 -22.77 -8.06 11.47
N ASN A 158 -21.68 -8.82 11.64
CA ASN A 158 -21.21 -9.84 10.69
C ASN A 158 -20.92 -9.28 9.29
N ASN A 159 -20.42 -8.05 9.24
CA ASN A 159 -19.95 -7.43 8.00
C ASN A 159 -18.66 -6.64 8.27
N TRP A 160 -17.78 -6.56 7.27
CA TRP A 160 -16.56 -5.77 7.34
C TRP A 160 -16.88 -4.27 7.27
N ARG A 161 -16.39 -3.51 8.26
CA ARG A 161 -16.49 -2.05 8.30
C ARG A 161 -15.10 -1.44 8.38
N TYR A 162 -14.87 -0.42 7.57
CA TYR A 162 -13.64 0.37 7.64
C TYR A 162 -13.86 1.55 8.58
N VAL A 163 -13.30 1.50 9.77
CA VAL A 163 -13.52 2.50 10.83
C VAL A 163 -12.28 3.36 10.99
N GLY A 164 -12.49 4.67 11.11
CA GLY A 164 -11.41 5.63 11.35
C GLY A 164 -11.77 6.63 12.44
N TYR A 165 -10.76 7.14 13.13
CA TYR A 165 -10.90 8.24 14.07
C TYR A 165 -9.71 9.17 13.92
N THR A 166 -9.97 10.48 14.00
CA THR A 166 -8.93 11.51 13.91
C THR A 166 -9.11 12.53 15.03
N TYR A 167 -8.00 13.07 15.52
CA TYR A 167 -7.95 14.17 16.45
C TYR A 167 -6.81 15.11 16.10
N ASP A 168 -7.13 16.40 16.00
CA ASP A 168 -6.21 17.48 15.69
C ASP A 168 -5.94 18.33 16.93
N TYR A 169 -4.70 18.27 17.41
CA TYR A 169 -4.27 19.04 18.58
C TYR A 169 -4.37 20.55 18.36
N SER A 170 -4.17 21.04 17.14
CA SER A 170 -4.14 22.48 16.84
C SER A 170 -5.53 23.11 16.92
N THR A 171 -6.57 22.36 16.57
CA THR A 171 -7.97 22.83 16.55
C THR A 171 -8.81 22.27 17.70
N GLY A 172 -8.33 21.22 18.38
CA GLY A 172 -9.08 20.46 19.39
C GLY A 172 -10.16 19.56 18.80
N LYS A 173 -10.23 19.44 17.47
CA LYS A 173 -11.30 18.73 16.76
C LYS A 173 -11.07 17.23 16.75
N GLN A 174 -12.11 16.46 17.05
CA GLN A 174 -12.15 15.00 16.88
C GLN A 174 -13.23 14.58 15.87
N GLN A 175 -12.98 13.54 15.09
CA GLN A 175 -13.90 13.05 14.06
C GLN A 175 -13.89 11.51 14.02
N LEU A 176 -15.07 10.92 13.80
CA LEU A 176 -15.28 9.48 13.65
C LEU A 176 -15.76 9.21 12.22
N PHE A 177 -15.22 8.15 11.62
CA PHE A 177 -15.46 7.75 10.24
C PHE A 177 -15.87 6.29 10.15
N VAL A 178 -16.81 6.00 9.27
CA VAL A 178 -17.21 4.63 8.90
C VAL A 178 -17.31 4.56 7.38
N ASP A 179 -16.64 3.56 6.80
CA ASP A 179 -16.50 3.31 5.36
C ASP A 179 -16.00 4.54 4.57
N GLY A 180 -15.10 5.30 5.19
CA GLY A 180 -14.52 6.52 4.61
C GLY A 180 -15.39 7.77 4.78
N MET A 181 -16.60 7.64 5.33
CA MET A 181 -17.51 8.77 5.54
C MET A 181 -17.44 9.28 6.98
N LYS A 182 -17.38 10.60 7.16
CA LYS A 182 -17.47 11.21 8.49
C LYS A 182 -18.87 11.02 9.06
N VAL A 183 -18.98 10.33 10.18
CA VAL A 183 -20.27 9.98 10.81
C VAL A 183 -20.53 10.72 12.12
N ASN A 184 -19.49 11.23 12.78
CA ASN A 184 -19.62 12.03 13.99
C ASN A 184 -18.41 12.96 14.14
N GLU A 185 -18.58 14.08 14.85
CA GLU A 185 -17.49 15.00 15.18
C GLU A 185 -17.75 15.75 16.49
N GLY A 186 -16.69 16.29 17.08
CA GLY A 186 -16.78 17.12 18.27
C GLY A 186 -15.51 17.93 18.49
N ASN A 187 -15.50 18.76 19.53
CA ASN A 187 -14.32 19.51 19.95
C ASN A 187 -14.07 19.25 21.45
N VAL A 188 -12.82 18.94 21.80
CA VAL A 188 -12.39 18.65 23.17
C VAL A 188 -11.25 19.56 23.65
N GLY A 189 -10.91 20.57 22.84
CA GLY A 189 -9.75 21.43 23.03
C GLY A 189 -8.42 20.70 22.82
N SER A 190 -7.33 21.44 22.95
CA SER A 190 -5.97 20.91 22.80
C SER A 190 -5.52 20.17 24.06
N ILE A 191 -5.58 18.85 24.00
CA ILE A 191 -5.13 17.94 25.05
C ILE A 191 -3.92 17.12 24.61
N GLN A 192 -3.01 16.86 25.54
CA GLN A 192 -1.97 15.85 25.35
C GLN A 192 -2.56 14.46 25.63
N LEU A 193 -2.24 13.50 24.78
CA LEU A 193 -2.82 12.18 24.76
C LEU A 193 -2.02 11.18 25.59
N SER A 194 -2.72 10.28 26.28
CA SER A 194 -2.14 9.15 27.00
C SER A 194 -1.78 8.00 26.03
N THR A 195 -0.97 8.27 25.00
CA THR A 195 -0.54 7.30 23.97
C THR A 195 0.80 6.61 24.31
N ASN A 196 1.30 6.82 25.52
CA ASN A 196 2.62 6.39 25.96
C ASN A 196 2.65 4.99 26.58
N TYR A 197 1.78 4.11 26.13
CA TYR A 197 1.60 2.76 26.68
C TYR A 197 1.60 1.72 25.57
N LYS A 198 1.61 0.44 25.93
CA LYS A 198 1.44 -0.65 24.97
C LYS A 198 0.02 -0.65 24.40
N ILE A 199 -0.17 -1.21 23.21
CA ILE A 199 -1.50 -1.34 22.59
C ILE A 199 -1.97 -2.78 22.76
N LYS A 200 -3.25 -2.95 23.09
CA LYS A 200 -3.90 -4.26 23.16
C LYS A 200 -5.14 -4.28 22.27
N ILE A 201 -5.19 -5.23 21.36
CA ILE A 201 -6.32 -5.51 20.46
C ILE A 201 -7.05 -6.72 21.03
N GLY A 202 -8.36 -6.60 21.27
CA GLY A 202 -9.15 -7.62 21.96
C GLY A 202 -8.72 -7.89 23.40
N GLY A 203 -9.07 -9.09 23.89
CA GLY A 203 -8.74 -9.59 25.23
C GLY A 203 -9.44 -8.88 26.38
N ALA A 204 -9.06 -9.25 27.60
CA ALA A 204 -9.54 -8.57 28.79
C ALA A 204 -8.82 -7.23 29.02
N LYS A 205 -9.60 -6.21 29.41
CA LYS A 205 -9.12 -4.97 30.03
C LYS A 205 -9.30 -5.09 31.54
N TYR A 206 -8.29 -4.69 32.32
CA TYR A 206 -8.38 -4.75 33.78
C TYR A 206 -9.62 -3.99 34.29
N GLY A 207 -10.43 -4.67 35.11
CA GLY A 207 -11.69 -4.14 35.64
C GLY A 207 -12.88 -4.19 34.68
N ASP A 208 -12.72 -4.72 33.46
CA ASP A 208 -13.78 -4.84 32.46
C ASP A 208 -13.98 -6.31 32.05
N LYS A 209 -15.22 -6.80 32.18
CA LYS A 209 -15.58 -8.19 31.86
C LYS A 209 -15.99 -8.39 30.40
N ARG A 210 -16.14 -7.31 29.63
CA ARG A 210 -16.58 -7.35 28.23
C ARG A 210 -15.45 -7.86 27.34
N LEU A 211 -15.79 -8.66 26.34
CA LEU A 211 -14.84 -9.37 25.48
C LEU A 211 -15.28 -9.26 24.02
N PHE A 212 -14.45 -8.59 23.22
CA PHE A 212 -14.70 -8.45 21.79
C PHE A 212 -14.59 -9.79 21.06
N LYS A 213 -15.62 -10.10 20.28
CA LYS A 213 -15.72 -11.26 19.40
C LYS A 213 -15.89 -10.75 17.98
N GLY A 214 -14.95 -11.12 17.13
CA GLY A 214 -14.91 -10.63 15.77
C GLY A 214 -13.55 -10.79 15.12
N ARG A 215 -13.32 -10.05 14.04
CA ARG A 215 -12.05 -10.04 13.33
C ARG A 215 -11.52 -8.63 13.18
N VAL A 216 -10.20 -8.49 13.17
CA VAL A 216 -9.51 -7.23 12.95
C VAL A 216 -8.47 -7.41 11.86
N SER A 217 -8.38 -6.43 10.96
CA SER A 217 -7.38 -6.37 9.90
C SER A 217 -6.90 -4.93 9.74
N CYS A 218 -5.65 -4.76 9.29
CA CYS A 218 -5.09 -3.48 8.88
C CYS A 218 -5.27 -2.33 9.89
N LEU A 219 -4.64 -2.44 11.06
CA LEU A 219 -4.56 -1.33 12.01
C LEU A 219 -3.49 -0.33 11.55
N GLN A 220 -3.88 0.92 11.34
CA GLN A 220 -3.01 2.02 10.94
C GLN A 220 -3.05 3.10 12.02
N ILE A 221 -1.91 3.68 12.38
CA ILE A 221 -1.78 4.73 13.40
C ILE A 221 -0.97 5.88 12.82
N PHE A 222 -1.43 7.11 12.99
CA PHE A 222 -0.79 8.33 12.49
C PHE A 222 -0.62 9.34 13.62
N ASN A 223 0.47 10.11 13.57
CA ASN A 223 0.73 11.27 14.44
C ASN A 223 0.18 12.59 13.86
N LYS A 224 -0.77 12.49 12.94
CA LYS A 224 -1.46 13.59 12.26
C LYS A 224 -2.96 13.32 12.28
N ALA A 225 -3.75 14.39 12.24
CA ALA A 225 -5.18 14.29 11.98
C ALA A 225 -5.39 14.16 10.47
N LEU A 226 -5.99 13.05 10.04
CA LEU A 226 -6.26 12.83 8.62
C LEU A 226 -7.54 13.57 8.19
N THR A 227 -7.55 14.06 6.95
CA THR A 227 -8.79 14.52 6.29
C THR A 227 -9.65 13.32 5.87
N GLN A 228 -10.92 13.55 5.57
CA GLN A 228 -11.80 12.48 5.07
C GLN A 228 -11.28 11.84 3.78
N ALA A 229 -10.75 12.65 2.86
CA ALA A 229 -10.18 12.17 1.61
C ALA A 229 -8.93 11.31 1.88
N GLN A 230 -8.04 11.74 2.78
CA GLN A 230 -6.91 10.93 3.25
C GLN A 230 -7.33 9.62 3.94
N VAL A 231 -8.43 9.63 4.72
CA VAL A 231 -9.01 8.42 5.31
C VAL A 231 -9.43 7.45 4.21
N LEU A 232 -10.13 7.93 3.18
CA LEU A 232 -10.55 7.09 2.05
C LEU A 232 -9.34 6.52 1.27
N ALA A 233 -8.35 7.37 0.98
CA ALA A 233 -7.12 6.97 0.28
C ALA A 233 -6.26 5.98 1.08
N ALA A 234 -6.30 6.02 2.41
CA ALA A 234 -5.55 5.11 3.27
C ALA A 234 -6.15 3.69 3.35
N ARG A 235 -7.38 3.47 2.87
CA ARG A 235 -8.11 2.19 2.97
C ARG A 235 -7.34 0.99 2.43
N THR A 236 -6.54 1.19 1.38
CA THR A 236 -5.82 0.13 0.66
C THR A 236 -4.38 -0.05 1.14
N ARG A 237 -3.90 0.68 2.17
CA ARG A 237 -2.48 0.65 2.59
C ARG A 237 -1.97 -0.71 3.08
N CYS A 238 -2.84 -1.59 3.57
CA CYS A 238 -2.45 -2.96 3.95
C CYS A 238 -2.80 -4.01 2.90
N VAL A 239 -3.45 -3.61 1.80
CA VAL A 239 -3.70 -4.52 0.69
C VAL A 239 -2.35 -4.74 0.01
N GLU A 240 -1.97 -6.00 -0.15
CA GLU A 240 -0.81 -6.35 -0.96
C GLU A 240 -1.03 -5.81 -2.37
N LYS A 241 -0.19 -4.84 -2.76
CA LYS A 241 -0.18 -4.33 -4.13
C LYS A 241 0.19 -5.48 -5.05
N ASN A 242 -0.69 -5.76 -6.00
CA ASN A 242 -0.54 -6.85 -6.95
C ASN A 242 0.59 -6.58 -7.96
N ASP A 243 0.80 -7.57 -8.81
CA ASP A 243 1.90 -7.64 -9.76
C ASP A 243 1.93 -6.47 -10.74
N TYR A 244 0.79 -5.95 -11.21
CA TYR A 244 0.75 -4.95 -12.29
C TYR A 244 0.58 -3.51 -11.79
N THR A 245 -0.13 -3.32 -10.68
CA THR A 245 -0.33 -1.97 -10.08
C THR A 245 0.99 -1.31 -9.70
N SER A 246 2.04 -2.07 -9.37
CA SER A 246 3.37 -1.55 -9.07
C SER A 246 3.97 -0.70 -10.19
N CYS A 247 3.60 -0.96 -11.46
CA CYS A 247 4.11 -0.23 -12.62
C CYS A 247 3.53 1.19 -12.76
N PHE A 248 2.38 1.44 -12.14
CA PHE A 248 1.61 2.68 -12.30
C PHE A 248 1.43 3.42 -10.97
N GLN A 249 1.36 2.71 -9.84
CA GLN A 249 1.25 3.28 -8.50
C GLN A 249 2.61 3.34 -7.80
N CYS A 250 3.54 4.08 -8.40
CA CYS A 250 4.90 4.27 -7.90
C CYS A 250 5.24 5.76 -7.70
N VAL A 251 6.27 6.02 -6.89
CA VAL A 251 6.82 7.37 -6.70
C VAL A 251 8.08 7.51 -7.55
N PHE A 252 8.20 8.63 -8.27
CA PHE A 252 9.43 8.95 -8.98
C PHE A 252 10.53 9.30 -7.98
N LEU A 253 11.66 8.61 -8.08
CA LEU A 253 12.89 8.93 -7.38
C LEU A 253 13.82 9.64 -8.37
N ASP A 254 13.77 10.97 -8.33
CA ASP A 254 14.65 11.86 -9.09
C ASP A 254 15.68 12.48 -8.14
N ASP A 255 16.84 11.83 -8.07
CA ASP A 255 17.93 12.23 -7.18
C ASP A 255 19.26 11.99 -7.91
N PRO A 256 19.81 13.03 -8.57
CA PRO A 256 21.00 12.89 -9.38
C PRO A 256 22.26 12.56 -8.57
N THR A 257 22.21 12.74 -7.24
CA THR A 257 23.33 12.42 -6.36
C THR A 257 23.52 10.92 -6.15
N ARG A 258 22.61 10.08 -6.69
CA ARG A 258 22.72 8.61 -6.66
C ARG A 258 23.57 8.03 -7.80
N ALA A 259 24.06 8.86 -8.72
CA ALA A 259 24.95 8.43 -9.79
C ALA A 259 26.26 7.83 -9.25
N LEU A 260 26.83 6.84 -9.95
CA LEU A 260 28.13 6.24 -9.61
C LEU A 260 29.26 7.28 -9.38
N LYS A 261 29.24 8.38 -10.12
CA LYS A 261 30.23 9.47 -10.06
C LYS A 261 30.05 10.45 -8.90
N SER A 262 28.93 10.39 -8.18
CA SER A 262 28.60 11.37 -7.16
C SER A 262 29.29 11.04 -5.83
N ASN A 263 30.02 12.02 -5.29
CA ASN A 263 30.73 11.89 -4.02
C ASN A 263 29.78 12.10 -2.82
N VAL A 264 30.18 11.57 -1.66
CA VAL A 264 29.47 11.75 -0.39
C VAL A 264 29.45 13.23 0.01
N SER A 265 28.24 13.78 0.21
CA SER A 265 28.02 15.16 0.66
C SER A 265 26.73 15.26 1.52
N GLY A 266 26.73 14.55 2.66
CA GLY A 266 25.68 14.68 3.68
C GLY A 266 24.29 14.18 3.27
N GLN A 267 24.16 13.43 2.17
CA GLN A 267 22.86 12.92 1.75
C GLN A 267 22.31 11.88 2.74
N PRO A 268 20.98 11.87 2.94
CA PRO A 268 20.34 10.91 3.85
C PRO A 268 20.44 9.48 3.32
N ALA A 269 20.49 8.54 4.25
CA ALA A 269 20.40 7.11 3.96
C ALA A 269 19.05 6.76 3.32
N ASP A 270 18.97 5.67 2.55
CA ASP A 270 17.72 5.16 1.98
C ASP A 270 16.66 4.88 3.05
N ARG A 271 17.07 4.40 4.23
CA ARG A 271 16.17 4.17 5.37
C ARG A 271 15.46 5.44 5.85
N GLN A 272 16.09 6.60 5.65
CA GLN A 272 15.56 7.91 6.05
C GLN A 272 14.82 8.58 4.90
N ALA A 273 15.34 8.45 3.67
CA ALA A 273 14.84 9.14 2.48
C ALA A 273 13.68 8.41 1.78
N LEU A 274 13.63 7.07 1.89
CA LEU A 274 12.67 6.23 1.19
C LEU A 274 11.71 5.60 2.20
N VAL A 275 10.43 5.57 1.82
CA VAL A 275 9.36 4.90 2.56
C VAL A 275 9.42 3.42 2.22
N ARG A 276 9.53 2.57 3.24
CA ARG A 276 9.46 1.11 3.07
C ARG A 276 8.19 0.69 2.33
N ARG A 277 8.30 -0.39 1.58
CA ARG A 277 7.17 -1.04 0.88
C ARG A 277 6.37 -0.11 -0.04
N ARG A 278 7.03 0.95 -0.51
CA ARG A 278 6.54 1.82 -1.57
C ARG A 278 7.31 1.50 -2.85
N TRP A 279 6.59 1.42 -3.96
CA TRP A 279 7.18 1.24 -5.28
C TRP A 279 7.80 2.55 -5.74
N TYR A 280 9.04 2.47 -6.22
CA TYR A 280 9.81 3.58 -6.75
C TYR A 280 10.19 3.30 -8.20
N ARG A 281 10.13 4.35 -9.02
CA ARG A 281 10.67 4.39 -10.37
C ARG A 281 11.80 5.41 -10.41
N LEU A 282 12.97 4.99 -10.87
CA LEU A 282 14.09 5.91 -11.10
C LEU A 282 13.81 6.72 -12.37
N LYS A 283 13.90 8.04 -12.24
CA LYS A 283 13.76 8.98 -13.35
C LYS A 283 14.74 10.13 -13.11
N SER A 284 16.02 9.84 -13.22
CA SER A 284 17.08 10.85 -13.08
C SER A 284 18.04 10.78 -14.25
N GLU A 285 18.63 11.91 -14.63
CA GLU A 285 19.77 11.97 -15.56
C GLU A 285 20.96 11.11 -15.09
N ALA A 286 21.01 10.84 -13.77
CA ALA A 286 21.99 9.98 -13.12
C ALA A 286 21.79 8.47 -13.34
N GLY A 287 20.64 8.05 -13.89
CA GLY A 287 20.33 6.65 -14.10
C GLY A 287 18.86 6.30 -13.95
N THR A 288 18.42 5.28 -14.68
CA THR A 288 17.04 4.78 -14.72
C THR A 288 16.90 3.42 -14.05
N ARG A 289 18.01 2.84 -13.55
CA ARG A 289 18.06 1.53 -12.89
C ARG A 289 19.04 1.56 -11.71
N ILE A 290 18.82 0.69 -10.72
CA ILE A 290 19.85 0.37 -9.72
C ILE A 290 20.93 -0.45 -10.43
N VAL A 291 22.20 -0.09 -10.24
CA VAL A 291 23.33 -0.80 -10.85
C VAL A 291 23.41 -2.25 -10.36
N THR A 292 23.83 -3.16 -11.23
CA THR A 292 23.96 -4.61 -10.90
C THR A 292 25.39 -5.04 -10.64
N SER A 293 26.32 -4.08 -10.54
CA SER A 293 27.74 -4.32 -10.25
C SER A 293 28.17 -3.57 -8.99
N CYS A 294 29.17 -4.12 -8.29
CA CYS A 294 29.66 -3.54 -7.04
C CYS A 294 30.30 -2.16 -7.28
N PRO A 295 29.78 -1.08 -6.67
CA PRO A 295 30.33 0.26 -6.84
C PRO A 295 31.67 0.43 -6.12
N ALA A 296 32.43 1.44 -6.55
CA ALA A 296 33.62 1.90 -5.84
C ALA A 296 33.24 2.52 -4.46
N PRO A 297 34.16 2.52 -3.48
CA PRO A 297 33.93 3.21 -2.21
C PRO A 297 33.58 4.69 -2.42
N GLY A 298 32.58 5.20 -1.68
CA GLY A 298 32.21 6.62 -1.70
C GLY A 298 31.38 7.07 -2.92
N SER A 299 30.97 6.16 -3.79
CA SER A 299 30.07 6.43 -4.91
C SER A 299 28.63 6.74 -4.48
N CYS A 300 27.85 7.34 -5.38
CA CYS A 300 26.39 7.53 -5.26
C CYS A 300 25.97 8.36 -4.04
N GLY A 301 26.86 9.26 -3.62
CA GLY A 301 26.64 10.11 -2.46
C GLY A 301 26.40 9.30 -1.17
N ALA A 302 26.98 8.11 -1.05
CA ALA A 302 26.84 7.23 0.11
C ALA A 302 28.21 6.74 0.60
N GLN A 303 28.40 6.66 1.93
CA GLN A 303 29.60 6.02 2.46
C GLN A 303 29.51 4.49 2.29
N SER A 304 28.29 3.96 2.26
CA SER A 304 28.00 2.55 1.95
C SER A 304 27.14 2.43 0.68
N PRO A 305 27.76 2.46 -0.51
CA PRO A 305 27.04 2.36 -1.77
C PRO A 305 26.41 0.97 -1.95
N GLY A 306 25.16 0.97 -2.40
CA GLY A 306 24.34 -0.22 -2.61
C GLY A 306 24.15 -0.57 -4.08
N TRP A 307 24.09 -1.87 -4.39
CA TRP A 307 23.85 -2.38 -5.74
C TRP A 307 22.94 -3.60 -5.70
N LEU A 308 22.26 -3.87 -6.81
CA LEU A 308 21.34 -5.00 -6.94
C LEU A 308 22.13 -6.28 -7.21
N ASN A 309 22.02 -7.26 -6.30
CA ASN A 309 22.72 -8.53 -6.44
C ASN A 309 21.94 -9.48 -7.36
N GLY A 310 22.36 -9.56 -8.61
CA GLY A 310 21.80 -10.46 -9.62
C GLY A 310 21.22 -9.73 -10.83
N GLN A 311 20.55 -10.50 -11.69
CA GLN A 311 19.96 -10.00 -12.93
C GLN A 311 18.52 -9.55 -12.72
N TYR A 312 18.13 -8.46 -13.41
CA TYR A 312 16.76 -7.97 -13.41
C TYR A 312 15.78 -9.04 -13.94
N PRO A 313 14.55 -9.10 -13.40
CA PRO A 313 13.52 -10.00 -13.89
C PRO A 313 13.06 -9.65 -15.31
N SER A 314 12.48 -10.63 -16.02
CA SER A 314 11.73 -10.36 -17.26
C SER A 314 10.32 -9.84 -16.94
N LEU A 315 9.57 -9.40 -17.97
CA LEU A 315 8.16 -9.00 -17.82
C LEU A 315 7.30 -10.13 -17.21
N GLU A 316 7.50 -11.36 -17.70
CA GLU A 316 6.70 -12.54 -17.35
C GLU A 316 6.99 -13.06 -15.93
N THR A 317 8.18 -12.76 -15.40
CA THR A 317 8.59 -13.15 -14.05
C THR A 317 7.71 -12.45 -13.00
N GLY A 318 7.25 -11.24 -13.31
CA GLY A 318 6.53 -10.39 -12.38
C GLY A 318 7.41 -9.82 -11.28
N ILE A 319 6.85 -9.61 -10.09
CA ILE A 319 7.56 -9.16 -8.89
C ILE A 319 8.50 -10.28 -8.42
N LYS A 320 9.80 -9.99 -8.44
CA LYS A 320 10.86 -10.87 -7.95
C LYS A 320 11.46 -10.32 -6.66
N LYS A 321 11.53 -11.13 -5.62
CA LYS A 321 12.31 -10.85 -4.42
C LYS A 321 13.80 -11.02 -4.72
N MET A 322 14.59 -9.99 -4.43
CA MET A 322 16.04 -9.91 -4.65
C MET A 322 16.73 -9.27 -3.43
N GLU A 323 18.05 -9.12 -3.50
CA GLU A 323 18.86 -8.50 -2.46
C GLU A 323 19.59 -7.27 -2.99
N ILE A 324 19.58 -6.18 -2.23
CA ILE A 324 20.58 -5.10 -2.39
C ILE A 324 21.77 -5.44 -1.51
N CYS A 325 22.96 -5.43 -2.08
CA CYS A 325 24.22 -5.54 -1.36
C CYS A 325 24.79 -4.16 -1.10
N TYR A 326 25.04 -3.84 0.16
CA TYR A 326 25.71 -2.62 0.60
C TYR A 326 27.18 -2.90 0.90
N ARG A 327 28.06 -2.09 0.30
CA ARG A 327 29.50 -2.21 0.47
C ARG A 327 29.95 -1.69 1.84
N SER A 328 30.93 -2.34 2.45
CA SER A 328 31.72 -1.81 3.56
C SER A 328 33.19 -2.14 3.38
N GLY A 329 34.06 -1.12 3.32
CA GLY A 329 35.49 -1.30 3.07
C GLY A 329 35.75 -2.00 1.73
N SER A 330 36.42 -3.15 1.76
CA SER A 330 36.66 -4.02 0.59
C SER A 330 35.52 -5.02 0.32
N ASN A 331 34.62 -5.24 1.27
CA ASN A 331 33.52 -6.20 1.12
C ASN A 331 32.34 -5.57 0.37
N CYS A 332 32.11 -6.04 -0.86
CA CYS A 332 31.03 -5.59 -1.75
C CYS A 332 29.61 -5.92 -1.26
N CYS A 333 29.44 -6.84 -0.32
CA CYS A 333 28.13 -7.23 0.21
C CYS A 333 28.22 -7.48 1.73
N ALA A 334 28.70 -6.47 2.45
CA ALA A 334 28.84 -6.55 3.91
C ALA A 334 27.48 -6.56 4.61
N ASN A 335 26.53 -5.79 4.09
CA ASN A 335 25.16 -5.72 4.58
C ASN A 335 24.18 -5.95 3.43
N LYS A 336 23.00 -6.46 3.75
CA LYS A 336 21.97 -6.77 2.76
C LYS A 336 20.65 -6.10 3.11
N ALA A 337 19.92 -5.69 2.08
CA ALA A 337 18.52 -5.32 2.19
C ALA A 337 17.66 -6.20 1.28
N THR A 338 16.44 -6.48 1.73
CA THR A 338 15.44 -7.13 0.88
C THR A 338 14.83 -6.08 -0.05
N VAL A 339 14.83 -6.37 -1.35
CA VAL A 339 14.16 -5.55 -2.37
C VAL A 339 13.25 -6.42 -3.23
N TYR A 340 12.11 -5.88 -3.62
CA TYR A 340 11.26 -6.46 -4.64
C TYR A 340 11.43 -5.65 -5.91
N VAL A 341 11.67 -6.33 -7.03
CA VAL A 341 11.90 -5.69 -8.32
C VAL A 341 10.91 -6.26 -9.31
N ARG A 342 10.32 -5.38 -10.11
CA ARG A 342 9.51 -5.77 -11.26
C ARG A 342 10.03 -5.06 -12.50
N GLN A 343 10.17 -5.79 -13.60
CA GLN A 343 10.32 -5.18 -14.91
C GLN A 343 8.92 -4.83 -15.44
N CYS A 344 8.66 -3.54 -15.63
CA CYS A 344 7.51 -3.04 -16.36
C CYS A 344 7.87 -2.86 -17.82
N TYR A 345 6.89 -2.57 -18.65
CA TYR A 345 7.15 -2.23 -20.04
C TYR A 345 7.96 -0.95 -20.13
N GLY A 346 9.24 -1.03 -20.52
CA GLY A 346 10.12 0.12 -20.62
C GLY A 346 11.08 0.35 -19.46
N TYR A 347 10.70 0.01 -18.24
CA TYR A 347 11.41 0.46 -17.04
C TYR A 347 11.24 -0.52 -15.88
N PRO A 348 12.23 -0.65 -14.98
CA PRO A 348 12.04 -1.35 -13.74
C PRO A 348 11.40 -0.45 -12.68
N VAL A 349 10.66 -1.07 -11.76
CA VAL A 349 10.28 -0.48 -10.49
C VAL A 349 10.83 -1.34 -9.36
N PHE A 350 11.15 -0.71 -8.24
CA PHE A 350 11.69 -1.41 -7.07
C PHE A 350 11.00 -0.97 -5.79
N MET A 351 10.99 -1.85 -4.80
CA MET A 351 10.39 -1.61 -3.49
C MET A 351 11.35 -2.15 -2.42
N LEU A 352 11.88 -1.27 -1.58
CA LEU A 352 12.72 -1.66 -0.45
C LEU A 352 11.83 -2.09 0.71
N ASP A 353 12.06 -3.29 1.24
CA ASP A 353 11.27 -3.83 2.36
C ASP A 353 12.01 -3.64 3.69
N ASP A 354 13.23 -4.15 3.81
CA ASP A 354 14.03 -4.00 5.02
C ASP A 354 15.41 -3.45 4.68
N VAL A 355 15.58 -2.16 4.97
CA VAL A 355 16.84 -1.44 4.79
C VAL A 355 17.56 -1.46 6.14
N PRO A 356 18.74 -2.11 6.24
CA PRO A 356 19.46 -2.19 7.50
C PRO A 356 19.86 -0.78 7.96
N ASP A 357 19.72 -0.53 9.26
CA ASP A 357 20.24 0.68 9.89
C ASP A 357 21.74 0.52 10.05
N ILE A 358 22.48 1.00 9.05
CA ILE A 358 23.93 1.05 9.11
C ILE A 358 24.31 2.50 9.34
N SER A 359 25.20 2.73 10.32
CA SER A 359 25.68 4.07 10.72
C SER A 359 26.34 4.87 9.59
N LEU A 360 26.61 4.26 8.43
CA LEU A 360 27.38 4.79 7.31
C LEU A 360 26.52 5.29 6.12
N GLY A 361 25.24 5.59 6.31
CA GLY A 361 24.42 6.22 5.27
C GLY A 361 24.32 5.42 3.97
N ASN A 362 23.70 4.23 4.01
CA ASN A 362 23.47 3.41 2.83
C ASN A 362 22.58 4.08 1.79
N ARG A 363 22.99 4.07 0.51
CA ARG A 363 22.12 4.47 -0.60
C ARG A 363 22.34 3.58 -1.82
N VAL A 364 21.26 3.22 -2.51
CA VAL A 364 21.33 2.51 -3.79
C VAL A 364 21.93 3.41 -4.87
N CYS A 365 22.88 2.85 -5.61
CA CYS A 365 23.53 3.45 -6.75
C CYS A 365 22.69 3.32 -8.01
N THR A 366 22.62 4.39 -8.79
CA THR A 366 21.90 4.42 -10.06
C THR A 366 22.86 4.47 -11.24
N GLY A 367 22.44 3.85 -12.34
CA GLY A 367 23.16 3.87 -13.62
C GLY A 367 22.23 3.66 -14.80
N THR A 368 22.83 3.62 -15.99
CA THR A 368 22.16 3.50 -17.29
C THR A 368 22.58 2.22 -18.00
N ASP A 369 22.66 1.10 -17.28
CA ASP A 369 22.98 -0.20 -17.88
C ASP A 369 21.94 -0.49 -18.99
N GLN A 370 22.43 -0.54 -20.23
CA GLN A 370 21.75 -0.66 -21.54
C GLN A 370 20.24 -0.42 -21.59
N GLU A 371 19.83 0.55 -22.40
CA GLU A 371 18.43 0.76 -22.80
C GLU A 371 17.81 -0.59 -23.18
N SER A 372 16.83 -1.02 -22.39
CA SER A 372 16.02 -2.15 -22.79
C SER A 372 15.09 -1.61 -23.86
N ILE A 373 15.43 -1.88 -25.13
CA ILE A 373 14.62 -1.49 -26.27
C ILE A 373 13.35 -2.33 -26.21
N PHE A 374 12.27 -1.76 -25.68
CA PHE A 374 10.95 -2.34 -25.82
C PHE A 374 10.35 -1.83 -27.14
N PRO A 375 9.82 -2.72 -27.99
CA PRO A 375 9.21 -2.30 -29.25
C PRO A 375 8.01 -1.37 -28.96
N ASN A 376 7.65 -0.46 -29.85
CA ASN A 376 6.45 0.35 -29.65
C ASN A 376 5.19 -0.51 -29.87
N ALA A 377 4.38 -0.75 -28.84
CA ALA A 377 3.12 -1.48 -29.00
C ALA A 377 1.96 -0.56 -29.41
N MET A 378 1.20 -0.98 -30.41
CA MET A 378 -0.07 -0.35 -30.78
C MET A 378 -1.23 -1.29 -30.46
N PHE A 379 -2.28 -0.73 -29.86
CA PHE A 379 -3.53 -1.42 -29.61
C PHE A 379 -4.63 -0.84 -30.48
N GLN A 380 -5.42 -1.72 -31.09
CA GLN A 380 -6.65 -1.35 -31.78
C GLN A 380 -7.84 -1.61 -30.87
N SER A 381 -8.81 -0.70 -30.90
CA SER A 381 -10.04 -0.85 -30.13
C SER A 381 -11.23 -1.21 -31.01
N THR A 382 -12.15 -2.00 -30.45
CA THR A 382 -13.51 -2.16 -30.95
C THR A 382 -14.47 -1.86 -29.81
N ASN A 383 -15.39 -0.91 -30.04
CA ASN A 383 -16.37 -0.52 -29.04
C ASN A 383 -17.51 -1.55 -28.93
N GLU A 384 -18.19 -1.54 -27.79
CA GLU A 384 -19.43 -2.28 -27.52
C GLU A 384 -19.31 -3.82 -27.54
N LYS A 385 -18.10 -4.34 -27.34
CA LYS A 385 -17.81 -5.78 -27.34
C LYS A 385 -16.81 -6.15 -26.26
N CYS A 386 -16.92 -7.38 -25.75
CA CYS A 386 -16.08 -7.91 -24.69
C CYS A 386 -15.73 -9.37 -24.99
N LEU A 387 -14.47 -9.77 -24.80
CA LEU A 387 -14.06 -11.17 -24.90
C LEU A 387 -14.39 -11.89 -23.59
N SER A 388 -15.04 -13.05 -23.66
CA SER A 388 -15.44 -13.84 -22.49
C SER A 388 -14.69 -15.17 -22.41
N GLY A 389 -14.63 -15.77 -21.21
CA GLY A 389 -14.00 -17.07 -21.00
C GLY A 389 -12.46 -17.10 -21.00
N HIS A 390 -11.82 -15.95 -21.27
CA HIS A 390 -10.36 -15.82 -21.41
C HIS A 390 -9.72 -14.83 -20.42
N VAL A 391 -10.48 -14.35 -19.44
CA VAL A 391 -9.99 -13.39 -18.44
C VAL A 391 -9.03 -14.10 -17.48
N ILE A 392 -7.76 -13.70 -17.51
CA ILE A 392 -6.71 -14.23 -16.63
C ILE A 392 -6.41 -13.33 -15.43
N TYR A 393 -6.82 -12.07 -15.49
CA TYR A 393 -6.64 -11.09 -14.44
C TYR A 393 -7.70 -9.99 -14.56
N ALA A 394 -8.20 -9.50 -13.42
CA ALA A 394 -9.11 -8.37 -13.38
C ALA A 394 -8.68 -7.39 -12.27
N GLU A 395 -8.75 -6.10 -12.58
CA GLU A 395 -8.52 -5.00 -11.65
C GLU A 395 -9.69 -4.02 -11.68
N ILE A 396 -10.10 -3.57 -10.50
CA ILE A 396 -11.18 -2.60 -10.32
C ILE A 396 -10.60 -1.22 -9.99
N ASN A 397 -11.41 -0.17 -10.16
CA ASN A 397 -10.98 1.22 -10.01
C ASN A 397 -9.89 1.64 -11.02
N VAL A 398 -9.91 1.04 -12.22
CA VAL A 398 -9.06 1.46 -13.33
C VAL A 398 -9.87 2.44 -14.17
N VAL A 399 -9.56 3.73 -14.05
CA VAL A 399 -10.36 4.80 -14.67
C VAL A 399 -9.94 5.12 -16.11
N GLU A 400 -8.80 4.62 -16.57
CA GLU A 400 -8.29 4.84 -17.93
C GLU A 400 -7.92 3.53 -18.63
N ALA A 401 -8.35 3.37 -19.88
CA ALA A 401 -8.01 2.21 -20.70
C ALA A 401 -6.49 2.08 -20.94
N SER A 402 -5.75 3.20 -20.96
CA SER A 402 -4.29 3.26 -21.07
C SER A 402 -3.59 2.46 -19.98
N VAL A 403 -4.07 2.55 -18.73
CA VAL A 403 -3.55 1.79 -17.59
C VAL A 403 -3.82 0.30 -17.77
N CYS A 404 -5.01 -0.04 -18.25
CA CYS A 404 -5.40 -1.43 -18.50
C CYS A 404 -4.51 -2.09 -19.58
N ILE A 405 -4.29 -1.37 -20.69
CA ILE A 405 -3.35 -1.78 -21.74
C ILE A 405 -1.93 -1.89 -21.17
N GLY A 406 -1.54 -0.95 -20.32
CA GLY A 406 -0.26 -0.96 -19.62
C GLY A 406 -0.04 -2.17 -18.71
N TYR A 407 -1.09 -2.67 -18.05
CA TYR A 407 -1.06 -3.95 -17.33
C TYR A 407 -0.83 -5.12 -18.29
N CYS A 408 -1.52 -5.14 -19.44
CA CYS A 408 -1.31 -6.17 -20.47
C CYS A 408 0.13 -6.20 -20.98
N LEU A 409 0.68 -5.04 -21.31
CA LEU A 409 2.08 -4.90 -21.75
C LEU A 409 3.06 -5.35 -20.66
N SER A 410 2.76 -5.05 -19.40
CA SER A 410 3.56 -5.50 -18.27
C SER A 410 3.43 -7.00 -18.01
N ALA A 411 2.35 -7.65 -18.44
CA ALA A 411 2.18 -9.10 -18.38
C ALA A 411 3.00 -9.83 -19.47
N GLY A 412 3.53 -9.10 -20.46
CA GLY A 412 4.29 -9.65 -21.58
C GLY A 412 3.44 -10.65 -22.36
N LYS A 413 4.02 -11.80 -22.69
CA LYS A 413 3.35 -12.85 -23.49
C LYS A 413 2.14 -13.50 -22.81
N LYS A 414 1.86 -13.19 -21.54
CA LYS A 414 0.69 -13.72 -20.84
C LYS A 414 -0.60 -13.00 -21.24
N CYS A 415 -0.52 -11.80 -21.81
CA CYS A 415 -1.68 -11.02 -22.20
C CYS A 415 -1.63 -10.66 -23.68
N GLU A 416 -2.74 -10.89 -24.36
CA GLU A 416 -2.88 -10.65 -25.80
C GLU A 416 -3.92 -9.57 -26.11
N SER A 417 -4.91 -9.42 -25.22
CA SER A 417 -5.97 -8.42 -25.35
C SER A 417 -6.54 -8.02 -24.00
N VAL A 418 -7.31 -6.93 -23.97
CA VAL A 418 -7.96 -6.42 -22.75
C VAL A 418 -9.41 -6.04 -22.97
N ASN A 419 -10.23 -6.26 -21.94
CA ASN A 419 -11.55 -5.64 -21.83
C ASN A 419 -11.45 -4.46 -20.86
N PHE A 420 -11.90 -3.29 -21.28
CA PHE A 420 -12.06 -2.13 -20.41
C PHE A 420 -13.55 -1.80 -20.24
N ILE A 421 -14.08 -2.03 -19.03
CA ILE A 421 -15.50 -1.89 -18.72
C ILE A 421 -15.72 -0.61 -17.91
N GLN A 422 -16.49 0.33 -18.43
CA GLN A 422 -16.72 1.67 -17.84
C GLN A 422 -17.88 1.70 -16.83
N LEU A 423 -17.99 0.69 -15.96
CA LEU A 423 -18.96 0.64 -14.86
C LEU A 423 -18.23 0.75 -13.51
N ASP A 424 -18.87 1.37 -12.51
CA ASP A 424 -18.43 1.41 -11.10
C ASP A 424 -16.92 1.64 -10.90
N ASN A 425 -16.44 2.86 -11.24
CA ASN A 425 -15.02 3.28 -11.22
C ASN A 425 -14.08 2.58 -12.22
N GLY A 426 -14.63 1.77 -13.14
CA GLY A 426 -13.90 1.16 -14.24
C GLY A 426 -13.22 -0.16 -13.86
N THR A 427 -13.38 -1.17 -14.72
CA THR A 427 -12.79 -2.51 -14.56
C THR A 427 -11.90 -2.83 -15.76
N CYS A 428 -10.66 -3.22 -15.48
CA CYS A 428 -9.72 -3.75 -16.45
C CYS A 428 -9.70 -5.28 -16.37
N GLN A 429 -9.84 -5.97 -17.50
CA GLN A 429 -9.63 -7.42 -17.59
C GLN A 429 -8.55 -7.72 -18.62
N LEU A 430 -7.54 -8.49 -18.24
CA LEU A 430 -6.51 -9.00 -19.15
C LEU A 430 -6.93 -10.37 -19.67
N ASN A 431 -6.78 -10.57 -20.98
CA ASN A 431 -7.11 -11.82 -21.65
C ASN A 431 -5.86 -12.47 -22.25
N ASN A 432 -5.81 -13.79 -22.21
CA ASN A 432 -4.75 -14.61 -22.82
C ASN A 432 -5.06 -15.05 -24.27
N ALA A 433 -6.01 -14.39 -24.92
CA ALA A 433 -6.48 -14.73 -26.25
C ALA A 433 -7.01 -13.48 -26.96
N THR A 434 -7.23 -13.57 -28.26
CA THR A 434 -7.79 -12.48 -29.08
C THR A 434 -9.20 -12.77 -29.60
N ALA A 435 -9.91 -11.71 -29.98
CA ALA A 435 -11.21 -11.81 -30.65
C ALA A 435 -11.09 -12.39 -32.07
N ILE A 436 -9.90 -12.30 -32.69
CA ILE A 436 -9.61 -12.91 -33.99
C ILE A 436 -9.53 -14.44 -33.86
N GLU A 437 -8.90 -14.93 -32.79
CA GLU A 437 -8.77 -16.37 -32.54
C GLU A 437 -10.06 -17.00 -32.04
N PHE A 438 -10.86 -16.28 -31.24
CA PHE A 438 -12.09 -16.78 -30.63
C PHE A 438 -13.29 -15.87 -30.89
N PRO A 439 -13.73 -15.70 -32.15
CA PRO A 439 -14.82 -14.81 -32.51
C PRO A 439 -16.15 -15.18 -31.84
N GLN A 440 -16.38 -16.46 -31.57
CA GLN A 440 -17.59 -16.96 -30.90
C GLN A 440 -17.66 -16.64 -29.39
N HIS A 441 -16.55 -16.20 -28.77
CA HIS A 441 -16.52 -15.80 -27.36
C HIS A 441 -16.68 -14.28 -27.18
N VAL A 442 -16.90 -13.54 -28.27
CA VAL A 442 -17.09 -12.09 -28.26
C VAL A 442 -18.57 -11.78 -28.05
N ASN A 443 -18.89 -11.16 -26.92
CA ASN A 443 -20.26 -10.77 -26.59
C ASN A 443 -20.45 -9.25 -26.73
N ALA A 444 -21.63 -8.85 -27.18
CA ALA A 444 -22.03 -7.45 -27.18
C ALA A 444 -22.15 -6.93 -25.73
N ASN A 445 -21.51 -5.80 -25.44
CA ASN A 445 -21.58 -5.14 -24.15
C ASN A 445 -21.30 -3.64 -24.33
N SER A 446 -22.34 -2.82 -24.22
CA SER A 446 -22.28 -1.37 -24.45
C SER A 446 -21.34 -0.62 -23.50
N SER A 447 -21.05 -1.18 -22.33
CA SER A 447 -20.14 -0.57 -21.36
C SER A 447 -18.69 -1.03 -21.53
N CYS A 448 -18.41 -1.92 -22.49
CA CYS A 448 -17.10 -2.52 -22.70
C CYS A 448 -16.43 -2.00 -23.97
N THR A 449 -15.17 -1.61 -23.83
CA THR A 449 -14.27 -1.36 -24.96
C THR A 449 -13.19 -2.44 -24.97
N TYR A 450 -13.12 -3.20 -26.05
CA TYR A 450 -12.13 -4.26 -26.25
C TYR A 450 -10.91 -3.71 -26.97
N TYR A 451 -9.71 -4.08 -26.52
CA TYR A 451 -8.45 -3.72 -27.17
C TYR A 451 -7.57 -4.94 -27.39
N GLN A 452 -6.92 -5.04 -28.55
CA GLN A 452 -5.94 -6.09 -28.85
C GLN A 452 -4.71 -5.50 -29.54
N SER A 453 -3.55 -6.15 -29.39
CA SER A 453 -2.33 -5.69 -30.06
C SER A 453 -2.47 -5.79 -31.58
N ASN A 454 -1.99 -4.79 -32.33
CA ASN A 454 -1.93 -4.86 -33.78
C ASN A 454 -0.47 -4.96 -34.25
N THR A 455 -0.07 -6.16 -34.64
CA THR A 455 1.25 -6.48 -35.20
C THR A 455 1.44 -5.99 -36.64
N ALA A 456 0.38 -5.76 -37.40
CA ALA A 456 0.44 -5.37 -38.83
C ALA A 456 0.68 -3.87 -39.06
N LEU A 457 0.38 -2.99 -38.09
CA LEU A 457 0.65 -1.55 -38.18
C LEU A 457 2.07 -1.16 -37.74
N MET A 458 2.78 -2.03 -36.99
CA MET A 458 4.16 -1.79 -36.57
C MET A 458 5.12 -1.62 -37.76
N SER A 459 4.85 -2.27 -38.89
CA SER A 459 5.66 -2.18 -40.11
C SER A 459 5.40 -0.93 -40.97
N TYR A 460 4.35 -0.16 -40.66
CA TYR A 460 3.94 1.01 -41.47
C TYR A 460 4.35 2.37 -40.85
N VAL A 461 4.68 2.40 -39.56
CA VAL A 461 4.92 3.65 -38.80
C VAL A 461 6.40 3.83 -38.41
N MET A 462 7.26 2.83 -38.64
CA MET A 462 8.70 2.94 -38.43
C MET A 462 9.45 2.43 -39.67
N PRO A 463 10.15 3.31 -40.43
CA PRO A 463 11.22 2.92 -41.33
C PRO A 463 12.39 2.27 -40.57
#